data_AF-A0A1R3K4M9-F1
#
_entry.id   AF-A0A1R3K4M9-F1
#
_cell.length_a   1.000
_cell.length_b   1.000
_cell.length_c   1.000
_cell.angle_alpha   90.00
_cell.angle_beta   90.00
_cell.angle_gamma   90.00
#
_symmetry.space_group_name_H-M   'P 1'
#
loop_
_entity.id
_entity.type
_entity.pdbx_description
1 polymer ?
#
loop_
_entity_poly.entity_id
_entity_poly.type
_entity_poly.pdbx_seq_one_letter_code
_entity_poly.pdbx_strand_id
1 'polypeptide(L)'
;MKHKLETFVNFPIHDFDLTNYVADKRSSRSQLYELYALTNHFGGMGSGHYTAHIKLLDENRWYNFDDSHISPINEDEVKSAAAYVLFYRRVKSDASAGNAASSGRVRDRTFYKH
;
A
#
# COMPACT_ATOMS: atom_id res chain seq x y z
N MET A 1 30.85 11.12 -3.38
CA MET A 1 29.75 10.87 -4.35
C MET A 1 28.61 10.19 -3.60
N LYS A 2 27.36 10.64 -3.76
CA LYS A 2 26.20 9.99 -3.15
C LYS A 2 25.68 8.93 -4.12
N HIS A 3 25.71 7.66 -3.73
CA HIS A 3 25.18 6.54 -4.52
C HIS A 3 23.77 6.19 -4.05
N LYS A 4 22.87 5.86 -4.98
CA LYS A 4 21.60 5.23 -4.65
C LYS A 4 21.89 3.82 -4.15
N LEU A 5 21.28 3.44 -3.03
CA LEU A 5 21.32 2.05 -2.57
C LEU A 5 20.34 1.25 -3.42
N GLU A 6 20.84 0.30 -4.20
CA GLU A 6 20.05 -0.64 -5.00
C GLU A 6 19.72 -1.93 -4.23
N THR A 7 19.97 -1.93 -2.92
CA THR A 7 19.71 -3.09 -2.06
C THR A 7 18.23 -3.41 -2.06
N PHE A 8 17.87 -4.62 -2.47
CA PHE A 8 16.51 -5.12 -2.32
C PHE A 8 16.12 -5.13 -0.85
N VAL A 9 15.08 -4.36 -0.50
CA VAL A 9 14.47 -4.37 0.82
C VAL A 9 13.26 -5.28 0.75
N ASN A 10 13.27 -6.35 1.54
CA ASN A 10 12.06 -7.15 1.72
C ASN A 10 11.14 -6.43 2.72
N PHE A 11 9.89 -6.21 2.33
CA PHE A 11 8.88 -5.57 3.16
C PHE A 11 7.58 -6.37 3.17
N PRO A 12 6.82 -6.39 4.28
CA PRO A 12 5.55 -7.08 4.38
C PRO A 12 4.46 -6.37 3.58
N ILE A 13 3.66 -7.10 2.78
CA ILE A 13 2.49 -6.51 2.10
C ILE A 13 1.29 -6.50 3.05
N HIS A 14 1.12 -7.56 3.83
CA HIS A 14 0.07 -7.70 4.83
C HIS A 14 0.67 -7.89 6.22
N ASP A 15 -0.17 -7.73 7.25
CA ASP A 15 0.14 -8.07 8.65
C ASP A 15 1.44 -7.46 9.18
N PHE A 16 1.76 -6.23 8.75
CA PHE A 16 2.91 -5.52 9.28
C PHE A 16 2.63 -5.07 10.71
N ASP A 17 3.09 -5.86 11.68
CA ASP A 17 2.84 -5.63 13.10
C ASP A 17 3.87 -4.66 13.72
N LEU A 18 3.42 -3.44 14.00
CA LEU A 18 4.20 -2.42 14.68
C LEU A 18 3.90 -2.33 16.18
N THR A 19 3.08 -3.23 16.75
CA THR A 19 2.60 -3.15 18.13
C THR A 19 3.74 -3.05 19.15
N ASN A 20 4.81 -3.82 18.93
CA ASN A 20 5.96 -3.84 19.82
C ASN A 20 6.88 -2.61 19.68
N TYR A 21 6.71 -1.80 18.63
CA TYR A 21 7.52 -0.61 18.36
C TYR A 21 6.85 0.70 18.78
N VAL A 22 5.55 0.67 19.10
CA VAL A 22 4.85 1.86 19.62
C VAL A 22 5.22 2.08 21.09
N ALA A 23 5.61 3.32 21.44
CA ALA A 23 6.04 3.71 22.78
C ALA A 23 4.89 3.66 23.80
N ASP A 24 3.67 4.00 23.38
CA ASP A 24 2.49 3.88 24.22
C ASP A 24 2.06 2.40 24.34
N LYS A 25 2.58 1.74 25.38
CA LYS A 25 2.24 0.36 25.74
C LYS A 25 0.89 0.22 26.44
N ARG A 26 0.19 1.31 26.76
CA ARG A 26 -1.12 1.29 27.44
C ARG A 26 -2.25 0.98 26.46
N SER A 27 -2.04 1.29 25.18
CA SER A 27 -2.94 0.88 24.12
C SER A 27 -2.79 -0.63 23.88
N SER A 28 -3.74 -1.43 24.39
CA SER A 28 -3.89 -2.86 24.06
C SER A 28 -4.29 -3.12 22.60
N ARG A 29 -4.43 -2.06 21.78
CA ARG A 29 -4.81 -2.17 20.38
C ARG A 29 -3.63 -2.63 19.55
N SER A 30 -3.84 -3.71 18.80
CA SER A 30 -2.94 -4.15 17.75
C SER A 30 -2.69 -3.02 16.74
N GLN A 31 -1.45 -2.91 16.29
CA GLN A 31 -0.96 -1.93 15.33
C GLN A 31 -0.56 -2.67 14.06
N LEU A 32 -1.56 -3.33 13.45
CA LEU A 32 -1.40 -4.05 12.19
C LEU A 32 -1.59 -3.09 11.02
N TYR A 33 -0.73 -3.23 10.03
CA TYR A 33 -0.76 -2.42 8.82
C TYR A 33 -0.72 -3.31 7.58
N GLU A 34 -1.34 -2.83 6.50
CA GLU A 34 -1.18 -3.39 5.16
C GLU A 34 -0.65 -2.32 4.22
N LEU A 35 0.22 -2.73 3.31
CA LEU A 35 0.73 -1.90 2.23
C LEU A 35 -0.39 -1.69 1.21
N TYR A 36 -0.63 -0.44 0.82
CA TYR A 36 -1.62 -0.13 -0.22
C TYR A 36 -1.05 0.71 -1.36
N ALA A 37 0.12 1.30 -1.19
CA ALA A 37 0.83 1.95 -2.28
C ALA A 37 2.34 1.96 -2.03
N LEU A 38 3.12 2.04 -3.10
CA LEU A 38 4.53 2.38 -3.05
C LEU A 38 4.94 3.15 -4.30
N THR A 39 5.97 3.98 -4.18
CA THR A 39 6.65 4.56 -5.34
C THR A 39 7.86 3.73 -5.69
N ASN A 40 8.04 3.49 -6.98
CA ASN A 40 9.27 2.95 -7.54
C ASN A 40 10.13 4.10 -8.05
N HIS A 41 11.43 3.96 -7.97
CA HIS A 41 12.39 4.84 -8.62
C HIS A 41 13.36 4.00 -9.43
N PHE A 42 13.44 4.26 -10.74
CA PHE A 42 14.40 3.66 -11.65
C PHE A 42 15.47 4.69 -12.00
N GLY A 43 16.72 4.27 -12.16
CA GLY A 43 17.84 5.17 -12.43
C GLY A 43 18.57 5.67 -11.18
N GLY A 44 19.50 6.59 -11.40
CA GLY A 44 20.49 7.05 -10.43
C GLY A 44 20.16 8.40 -9.79
N MET A 45 21.12 9.00 -9.10
CA MET A 45 20.91 10.24 -8.35
C MET A 45 20.74 11.50 -9.24
N GLY A 46 21.21 11.45 -10.49
CA GLY A 46 21.20 12.59 -11.42
C GLY A 46 20.01 12.60 -12.39
N SER A 47 19.34 11.47 -12.57
CA SER A 47 18.17 11.30 -13.42
C SER A 47 17.52 9.97 -13.08
N GLY A 48 16.20 9.95 -13.07
CA GLY A 48 15.44 8.73 -12.84
C GLY A 48 14.00 8.87 -13.24
N HIS A 49 13.31 7.73 -13.23
CA HIS A 49 11.90 7.61 -13.57
C HIS A 49 11.14 7.12 -12.36
N TYR A 50 10.01 7.77 -12.04
CA TYR A 50 9.19 7.40 -10.91
C TYR A 50 7.89 6.79 -11.41
N THR A 51 7.54 5.62 -10.90
CA THR A 51 6.23 4.99 -11.08
C THR A 51 5.62 4.67 -9.73
N ALA A 52 4.36 4.24 -9.71
CA ALA A 52 3.71 3.81 -8.48
C ALA A 52 3.00 2.47 -8.64
N HIS A 53 3.13 1.60 -7.64
CA HIS A 53 2.22 0.47 -7.48
C HIS A 53 1.16 0.84 -6.46
N ILE A 54 -0.11 0.77 -6.82
CA ILE A 54 -1.24 1.14 -5.96
C ILE A 54 -2.27 0.03 -5.95
N LYS A 55 -2.72 -0.35 -4.76
CA LYS A 55 -3.81 -1.30 -4.54
C LYS A 55 -5.14 -0.53 -4.53
N LEU A 56 -5.99 -0.79 -5.51
CA LEU A 56 -7.38 -0.33 -5.46
C LEU A 56 -8.14 -1.18 -4.46
N LEU A 57 -8.51 -0.56 -3.34
CA LEU A 57 -9.04 -1.24 -2.16
C LEU A 57 -10.41 -1.89 -2.41
N ASP A 58 -11.26 -1.24 -3.21
CA ASP A 58 -12.59 -1.71 -3.55
C ASP A 58 -12.57 -2.97 -4.44
N GLU A 59 -11.48 -3.15 -5.19
CA GLU A 59 -11.29 -4.28 -6.09
C GLU A 59 -10.33 -5.33 -5.51
N ASN A 60 -9.60 -4.95 -4.47
CA ASN A 60 -8.48 -5.72 -3.92
C ASN A 60 -7.47 -6.14 -5.01
N ARG A 61 -7.14 -5.21 -5.93
CA ARG A 61 -6.23 -5.43 -7.08
C ARG A 61 -5.13 -4.38 -7.13
N TRP A 62 -3.94 -4.81 -7.58
CA TRP A 62 -2.79 -3.95 -7.75
C TRP A 62 -2.67 -3.44 -9.19
N TYR A 63 -2.18 -2.21 -9.31
CA TYR A 63 -1.95 -1.55 -10.58
C TYR A 63 -0.60 -0.84 -10.56
N ASN A 64 0.10 -0.88 -11.68
CA ASN A 64 1.24 -0.02 -11.97
C ASN A 64 0.75 1.25 -12.69
N PHE A 65 1.16 2.39 -12.16
CA PHE A 65 0.93 3.72 -12.70
C PHE A 65 2.26 4.27 -13.19
N ASP A 66 2.41 4.31 -14.51
CA ASP A 66 3.59 4.77 -15.23
C ASP A 66 3.18 5.94 -16.14
N ASP A 67 3.24 7.16 -15.59
CA ASP A 67 2.75 8.39 -16.22
C ASP A 67 1.31 8.25 -16.75
N SER A 68 1.13 8.24 -18.07
CA SER A 68 -0.16 8.10 -18.73
C SER A 68 -0.62 6.64 -18.90
N HIS A 69 0.21 5.68 -18.52
CA HIS A 69 -0.07 4.25 -18.67
C HIS A 69 -0.41 3.60 -17.33
N ILE A 70 -1.55 2.92 -17.29
CA ILE A 70 -2.01 2.18 -16.13
C ILE A 70 -2.19 0.72 -16.54
N SER A 71 -1.54 -0.19 -15.83
CA SER A 71 -1.65 -1.63 -16.08
C SER A 71 -1.91 -2.40 -14.78
N PRO A 72 -2.72 -3.47 -14.81
CA PRO A 72 -2.85 -4.36 -13.67
C PRO A 72 -1.53 -5.12 -13.46
N ILE A 73 -1.19 -5.39 -12.20
CA ILE A 73 -0.05 -6.22 -11.81
C ILE A 73 -0.48 -7.22 -10.75
N ASN A 74 0.25 -8.33 -10.63
CA ASN A 74 0.05 -9.27 -9.54
C ASN A 74 0.78 -8.81 -8.27
N GLU A 75 0.39 -9.34 -7.12
CA GLU A 75 0.95 -8.95 -5.83
C GLU A 75 2.44 -9.31 -5.69
N ASP A 76 2.90 -10.37 -6.38
CA ASP A 76 4.31 -10.76 -6.43
C ASP A 76 5.19 -9.75 -7.19
N GLU A 77 4.60 -8.96 -8.08
CA GLU A 77 5.28 -7.88 -8.82
C GLU A 77 5.41 -6.59 -7.99
N VAL A 78 4.69 -6.49 -6.86
CA VAL A 78 4.71 -5.30 -5.99
C VAL A 78 6.08 -5.11 -5.35
N LYS A 79 6.76 -6.20 -4.98
CA LYS A 79 8.08 -6.17 -4.37
C LYS A 79 9.16 -6.05 -5.44
N SER A 80 9.80 -4.89 -5.50
CA SER A 80 10.90 -4.65 -6.43
C SER A 80 12.08 -3.98 -5.73
N ALA A 81 13.28 -4.11 -6.31
CA ALA A 81 14.44 -3.33 -5.87
C ALA A 81 14.31 -1.83 -6.20
N ALA A 82 13.30 -1.45 -6.99
CA ALA A 82 13.00 -0.06 -7.30
C ALA A 82 12.12 0.60 -6.22
N ALA A 83 11.50 -0.17 -5.32
CA ALA A 83 10.68 0.36 -4.25
C ALA A 83 11.43 1.38 -3.40
N TYR A 84 10.86 2.57 -3.24
CA TYR A 84 11.53 3.71 -2.61
C TYR A 84 10.74 4.27 -1.42
N VAL A 85 9.46 4.62 -1.61
CA VAL A 85 8.58 5.08 -0.51
C VAL A 85 7.39 4.14 -0.40
N LEU A 86 7.12 3.66 0.81
CA LEU A 86 6.07 2.68 1.10
C LEU A 86 4.95 3.33 1.92
N PHE A 87 3.71 3.13 1.50
CA PHE A 87 2.52 3.67 2.15
C PHE A 87 1.70 2.53 2.73
N TYR A 88 1.65 2.52 4.06
CA TYR A 88 0.89 1.56 4.85
C TYR A 88 -0.36 2.21 5.42
N ARG A 89 -1.47 1.46 5.44
CA ARG A 89 -2.68 1.84 6.16
C ARG A 89 -2.87 0.92 7.36
N ARG A 90 -3.36 1.47 8.47
CA ARG A 90 -3.69 0.68 9.65
C ARG A 90 -4.93 -0.18 9.37
N VAL A 91 -4.82 -1.48 9.62
CA VAL A 91 -5.97 -2.39 9.60
C VAL A 91 -6.79 -2.14 10.87
N LYS A 92 -8.09 -1.88 10.70
CA LYS A 92 -9.00 -1.76 11.85
C LYS A 92 -9.16 -3.15 12.46
N SER A 93 -8.83 -3.30 13.74
CA SER A 93 -9.23 -4.50 14.47
C SER A 93 -10.71 -4.37 14.79
N ASP A 94 -11.52 -5.35 14.37
CA ASP A 94 -12.95 -5.42 14.67
C ASP A 94 -13.22 -5.79 16.15
N ALA A 95 -12.50 -5.17 17.09
CA ALA A 95 -12.73 -5.32 18.52
C ALA A 95 -13.95 -4.54 19.01
N SER A 96 -14.78 -4.00 18.11
CA SER A 96 -16.05 -3.34 18.43
C SER A 96 -17.13 -3.52 17.35
N ALA A 97 -17.16 -4.66 16.65
CA ALA A 97 -18.30 -5.04 15.82
C ALA A 97 -19.31 -5.86 16.64
N GLY A 98 -19.87 -5.23 17.68
CA GLY A 98 -21.07 -5.74 18.33
C GLY A 98 -22.29 -5.45 17.45
N ASN A 99 -22.91 -6.51 16.91
CA ASN A 99 -24.26 -6.57 16.33
C ASN A 99 -24.74 -5.35 15.50
N ALA A 100 -24.54 -5.41 14.19
CA ALA A 100 -25.43 -4.75 13.24
C ALA A 100 -25.54 -5.57 11.94
N ALA A 101 -26.39 -6.59 11.97
CA ALA A 101 -27.01 -7.07 10.74
C ALA A 101 -28.13 -6.09 10.37
N SER A 102 -27.97 -5.33 9.28
CA SER A 102 -29.06 -5.05 8.34
C SER A 102 -28.56 -4.40 7.06
N SER A 103 -28.88 -5.08 5.95
CA SER A 103 -29.21 -4.60 4.61
C SER A 103 -28.77 -3.19 4.16
N GLY A 104 -28.12 -3.14 2.99
CA GLY A 104 -28.13 -1.93 2.17
C GLY A 104 -27.10 -1.94 1.04
N ARG A 105 -27.36 -2.66 -0.05
CA ARG A 105 -26.61 -2.52 -1.30
C ARG A 105 -26.91 -1.15 -1.91
N VAL A 106 -26.03 -0.18 -1.74
CA VAL A 106 -26.05 1.06 -2.54
C VAL A 106 -24.94 0.97 -3.57
N ARG A 107 -25.34 0.85 -4.83
CA ARG A 107 -24.45 0.99 -5.99
C ARG A 107 -24.05 2.45 -6.07
N ASP A 108 -22.79 2.78 -5.84
CA ASP A 108 -22.30 4.10 -6.19
C ASP A 108 -21.88 4.10 -7.66
N ARG A 109 -22.64 4.86 -8.45
CA ARG A 109 -22.34 5.22 -9.83
C ARG A 109 -21.72 6.59 -9.78
N THR A 110 -20.49 6.78 -10.28
CA THR A 110 -20.01 8.04 -10.89
C THR A 110 -18.63 7.78 -11.52
N PHE A 111 -18.53 7.57 -12.84
CA PHE A 111 -18.37 8.53 -13.96
C PHE A 111 -16.89 8.86 -14.26
N TYR A 112 -16.32 8.19 -15.27
CA TYR A 112 -15.19 8.71 -16.03
C TYR A 112 -15.69 9.85 -16.93
N LYS A 113 -15.02 11.00 -16.91
CA LYS A 113 -15.25 12.11 -17.84
C LYS A 113 -14.13 12.10 -18.90
N HIS A 114 -14.53 12.20 -20.17
CA HIS A 114 -13.65 12.34 -21.34
C HIS A 114 -12.74 13.56 -21.24
#